data_AF-A0A520DJJ2-F1
#
_entry.id   AF-A0A520DJJ2-F1
#
_cell.length_a   1.000
_cell.length_b   1.000
_cell.length_c   1.000
_cell.angle_alpha   90.00
_cell.angle_beta   90.00
_cell.angle_gamma   90.00
#
_symmetry.space_group_name_H-M   'P 1'
#
loop_
_entity.id
_entity.type
_entity.pdbx_description
1 polymer ?
#
loop_
_entity_poly.entity_id
_entity_poly.type
_entity_poly.pdbx_seq_one_letter_code
_entity_poly.pdbx_strand_id
1 'polypeptide(L)'
;MLRTDFLTLLEKYRTESREFMAVLADRKKRKENNEIDEDSMLTKSGLLTVNILEKTLPEKIRTMASLRTDLKIKGSSGAGNMAEIPHICILDKEITSSAQRGYYIVYLINTQTQKVYLSLNQGFTEYRNAYGQKEGTRRIRENASRIQRLLGIVKGFSFGKLDWGRTKSLGQGYDNGNICFKEYDKDNLPDDAQLIDDLRNLIGVYRDLKRQVGLTVFDIKNISELTLQR
;
A
#
# COMPACT_ATOMS: atom_id res chain seq x y z
N MET A 1 10.69 0.29 -17.05
CA MET A 1 9.35 -0.33 -17.15
C MET A 1 8.52 -0.09 -15.89
N LEU A 2 8.99 -0.43 -14.68
CA LEU A 2 8.23 -0.19 -13.43
C LEU A 2 8.03 1.29 -13.13
N ARG A 3 9.08 2.11 -13.24
CA ARG A 3 9.00 3.57 -13.09
C ARG A 3 7.93 4.14 -14.02
N THR A 4 7.97 3.72 -15.29
CA THR A 4 7.02 4.14 -16.32
C THR A 4 5.59 3.75 -15.97
N ASP A 5 5.36 2.53 -15.47
CA ASP A 5 4.01 2.08 -15.07
C ASP A 5 3.49 2.84 -13.86
N PHE A 6 4.31 3.10 -12.84
CA PHE A 6 3.92 3.92 -11.69
C PHE A 6 3.59 5.35 -12.09
N LEU A 7 4.40 5.97 -12.96
CA LEU A 7 4.10 7.29 -13.53
C LEU A 7 2.79 7.28 -14.32
N THR A 8 2.61 6.26 -15.16
CA THR A 8 1.37 6.08 -15.94
C THR A 8 0.17 5.95 -15.02
N LEU A 9 0.31 5.21 -13.91
CA LEU A 9 -0.74 5.05 -12.91
C LEU A 9 -1.09 6.39 -12.26
N LEU A 10 -0.09 7.11 -11.74
CA LEU A 10 -0.27 8.39 -11.08
C LEU A 10 -0.91 9.46 -12.00
N GLU A 11 -0.48 9.53 -13.26
CA GLU A 11 -1.03 10.48 -14.24
C GLU A 11 -2.46 10.11 -14.66
N LYS A 12 -2.76 8.81 -14.87
CA LYS A 12 -4.13 8.39 -15.21
C LYS A 12 -5.11 8.61 -14.08
N TYR A 13 -4.76 8.22 -12.85
CA TYR A 13 -5.61 8.48 -11.68
C TYR A 13 -5.85 9.97 -11.47
N ARG A 14 -4.84 10.82 -11.73
CA ARG A 14 -4.98 12.28 -11.64
C ARG A 14 -5.95 12.82 -12.70
N THR A 15 -5.83 12.37 -13.93
CA THR A 15 -6.69 12.78 -15.05
C THR A 15 -8.12 12.30 -14.84
N GLU A 16 -8.32 11.02 -14.52
CA GLU A 16 -9.65 10.45 -14.24
C GLU A 16 -10.32 11.13 -13.04
N SER A 17 -9.57 11.44 -11.98
CA SER A 17 -10.12 12.19 -10.83
C SER A 17 -10.49 13.62 -11.21
N ARG A 18 -9.72 14.30 -12.07
CA ARG A 18 -10.03 15.65 -12.53
C ARG A 18 -11.24 15.67 -13.46
N GLU A 19 -11.29 14.76 -14.42
CA GLU A 19 -12.41 14.60 -15.34
C GLU A 19 -13.69 14.25 -14.58
N PHE A 20 -13.62 13.30 -13.65
CA PHE A 20 -14.75 12.96 -12.79
C PHE A 20 -15.21 14.15 -11.93
N MET A 21 -14.29 14.90 -11.32
CA MET A 21 -14.64 16.10 -10.56
C MET A 21 -15.17 17.22 -11.44
N ALA A 22 -14.69 17.36 -12.67
CA ALA A 22 -15.21 18.29 -13.67
C ALA A 22 -16.63 17.90 -14.10
N VAL A 23 -16.89 16.62 -14.37
CA VAL A 23 -18.22 16.07 -14.68
C VAL A 23 -19.17 16.25 -13.50
N LEU A 24 -18.73 16.05 -12.25
CA LEU A 24 -19.58 16.33 -11.08
C LEU A 24 -19.88 17.83 -10.92
N ALA A 25 -18.89 18.69 -11.14
CA ALA A 25 -19.07 20.14 -11.12
C ALA A 25 -19.99 20.60 -12.27
N ASP A 26 -19.89 19.95 -13.43
CA ASP A 26 -20.68 20.25 -14.62
C ASP A 26 -22.09 19.64 -14.52
N ARG A 27 -22.30 18.46 -13.93
CA ARG A 27 -23.64 17.93 -13.57
C ARG A 27 -24.36 18.81 -12.56
N LYS A 28 -23.61 19.48 -11.67
CA LYS A 28 -24.17 20.52 -10.78
C LYS A 28 -24.61 21.78 -11.54
N LYS A 29 -24.02 22.04 -12.72
CA LYS A 29 -24.42 23.10 -13.68
C LYS A 29 -25.48 22.64 -14.70
N ARG A 30 -25.46 21.37 -15.12
CA ARG A 30 -26.28 20.76 -16.20
C ARG A 30 -27.54 20.07 -15.72
N LYS A 31 -27.98 20.29 -14.47
CA LYS A 31 -29.36 20.00 -14.07
C LYS A 31 -30.42 20.76 -14.91
N GLU A 32 -30.00 21.59 -15.88
CA GLU A 32 -30.85 22.33 -16.79
C GLU A 32 -30.83 21.88 -18.26
N ASN A 33 -29.90 21.05 -18.76
CA ASN A 33 -29.98 20.59 -20.15
C ASN A 33 -29.29 19.22 -20.35
N ASN A 34 -30.08 18.24 -20.78
CA ASN A 34 -29.66 16.88 -21.10
C ASN A 34 -28.74 16.86 -22.33
N GLU A 35 -27.48 16.45 -22.15
CA GLU A 35 -26.77 15.42 -22.95
C GLU A 35 -25.27 15.38 -22.58
N ILE A 36 -24.66 14.18 -22.70
CA ILE A 36 -23.46 13.85 -23.51
C ILE A 36 -22.97 12.41 -23.21
N ASP A 37 -22.49 11.73 -24.27
CA ASP A 37 -21.91 10.38 -24.37
C ASP A 37 -20.41 10.32 -23.94
N GLU A 38 -20.11 10.68 -22.68
CA GLU A 38 -18.76 10.69 -22.06
C GLU A 38 -18.37 9.35 -21.39
N ASP A 39 -19.34 8.45 -21.22
CA ASP A 39 -19.22 7.22 -20.41
C ASP A 39 -18.24 6.19 -21.02
N SER A 40 -18.10 6.19 -22.35
CA SER A 40 -17.27 5.27 -23.13
C SER A 40 -15.76 5.47 -22.96
N MET A 41 -15.28 6.73 -22.90
CA MET A 41 -13.86 7.03 -22.73
C MET A 41 -13.39 6.82 -21.29
N LEU A 42 -14.19 7.23 -20.32
CA LEU A 42 -13.91 7.03 -18.90
C LEU A 42 -13.83 5.53 -18.56
N THR A 43 -14.71 4.73 -19.16
CA THR A 43 -14.72 3.27 -19.02
C THR A 43 -13.43 2.61 -19.56
N LYS A 44 -12.93 3.07 -20.72
CA LYS A 44 -11.69 2.54 -21.32
C LYS A 44 -10.44 2.92 -20.54
N SER A 45 -10.35 4.17 -20.04
CA SER A 45 -9.21 4.61 -19.23
C SER A 45 -9.14 3.87 -17.89
N GLY A 46 -10.28 3.79 -17.19
CA GLY A 46 -10.38 3.08 -15.92
C GLY A 46 -9.99 1.60 -16.05
N LEU A 47 -10.43 0.92 -17.12
CA LEU A 47 -10.05 -0.47 -17.38
C LEU A 47 -8.54 -0.66 -17.55
N LEU A 48 -7.88 0.30 -18.20
CA LEU A 48 -6.42 0.27 -18.39
C LEU A 48 -5.68 0.50 -17.08
N THR A 49 -6.15 1.44 -16.24
CA THR A 49 -5.59 1.72 -14.92
C THR A 49 -5.71 0.52 -13.98
N VAL A 50 -6.88 -0.15 -13.96
CA VAL A 50 -7.11 -1.40 -13.23
C VAL A 50 -6.18 -2.51 -13.73
N ASN A 51 -6.04 -2.68 -15.05
CA ASN A 51 -5.17 -3.71 -15.61
C ASN A 51 -3.69 -3.49 -15.24
N ILE A 52 -3.21 -2.24 -15.30
CA ILE A 52 -1.83 -1.91 -14.89
C ILE A 52 -1.62 -2.29 -13.43
N LEU A 53 -2.55 -1.94 -12.55
CA LEU A 53 -2.41 -2.16 -11.11
C LEU A 53 -2.56 -3.63 -10.72
N GLU A 54 -3.57 -4.32 -11.24
CA GLU A 54 -3.96 -5.65 -10.78
C GLU A 54 -3.24 -6.79 -11.50
N LYS A 55 -2.65 -6.51 -12.68
CA LYS A 55 -1.92 -7.52 -13.47
C LYS A 55 -0.50 -7.08 -13.79
N THR A 56 -0.33 -5.98 -14.54
CA THR A 56 0.97 -5.59 -15.12
C THR A 56 2.04 -5.34 -14.06
N LEU A 57 1.75 -4.50 -13.05
CA LEU A 57 2.69 -4.17 -11.99
C LEU A 57 3.02 -5.40 -11.12
N PRO A 58 2.05 -6.20 -10.64
CA PRO A 58 2.32 -7.46 -9.95
C PRO A 58 3.25 -8.41 -10.70
N GLU A 59 3.02 -8.62 -12.00
CA GLU A 59 3.84 -9.50 -12.85
C GLU A 59 5.26 -8.95 -13.05
N LYS A 60 5.39 -7.65 -13.33
CA LYS A 60 6.72 -7.02 -13.47
C LYS A 60 7.50 -7.02 -12.18
N ILE A 61 6.86 -6.69 -11.06
CA ILE A 61 7.48 -6.76 -9.73
C ILE A 61 7.98 -8.18 -9.47
N ARG A 62 7.17 -9.22 -9.75
CA ARG A 62 7.60 -10.62 -9.60
C ARG A 62 8.87 -10.91 -10.40
N THR A 63 8.83 -10.59 -11.69
CA THR A 63 9.90 -10.95 -12.63
C THR A 63 11.18 -10.19 -12.32
N MET A 64 11.09 -8.86 -12.17
CA MET A 64 12.25 -7.98 -12.01
C MET A 64 12.93 -8.14 -10.64
N ALA A 65 12.16 -8.35 -9.56
CA ALA A 65 12.75 -8.65 -8.25
C ALA A 65 13.11 -10.13 -8.08
N SER A 66 12.78 -11.00 -9.05
CA SER A 66 12.99 -12.45 -9.01
C SER A 66 12.32 -13.10 -7.77
N LEU A 67 11.05 -12.72 -7.53
CA LEU A 67 10.34 -13.13 -6.33
C LEU A 67 9.89 -14.58 -6.39
N ARG A 68 10.20 -15.30 -5.31
CA ARG A 68 9.78 -16.69 -5.06
C ARG A 68 8.26 -16.84 -5.09
N THR A 69 7.80 -18.07 -5.32
CA THR A 69 6.38 -18.43 -5.44
C THR A 69 5.64 -18.49 -4.11
N ASP A 70 6.36 -18.54 -2.98
CA ASP A 70 5.82 -18.40 -1.62
C ASP A 70 5.35 -16.96 -1.32
N LEU A 71 5.82 -15.96 -2.07
CA LEU A 71 5.30 -14.61 -2.05
C LEU A 71 4.15 -14.46 -3.05
N LYS A 72 2.95 -14.14 -2.57
CA LYS A 72 1.81 -13.73 -3.39
C LYS A 72 1.86 -12.22 -3.60
N ILE A 73 1.77 -11.78 -4.86
CA ILE A 73 1.71 -10.37 -5.20
C ILE A 73 0.30 -10.08 -5.71
N LYS A 74 -0.36 -9.06 -5.18
CA LYS A 74 -1.74 -8.73 -5.52
C LYS A 74 -1.93 -7.22 -5.56
N GLY A 75 -2.26 -6.69 -6.73
CA GLY A 75 -2.80 -5.34 -6.88
C GLY A 75 -4.27 -5.29 -6.48
N SER A 76 -4.72 -4.15 -5.99
CA SER A 76 -6.13 -3.87 -5.77
C SER A 76 -6.42 -2.41 -6.05
N SER A 77 -7.35 -2.21 -6.99
CA SER A 77 -7.90 -0.90 -7.34
C SER A 77 -9.05 -0.45 -6.43
N GLY A 78 -9.47 -1.27 -5.45
CA GLY A 78 -10.68 -1.06 -4.64
C GLY A 78 -11.80 -2.04 -4.99
N ALA A 79 -12.81 -2.16 -4.13
CA ALA A 79 -14.02 -2.93 -4.43
C ALA A 79 -15.14 -1.96 -4.86
N GLY A 80 -15.62 -2.08 -6.09
CA GLY A 80 -16.68 -1.24 -6.66
C GLY A 80 -16.17 0.04 -7.31
N ASN A 81 -15.86 1.06 -6.51
CA ASN A 81 -15.27 2.32 -6.98
C ASN A 81 -13.74 2.28 -6.86
N MET A 82 -13.04 3.12 -7.63
CA MET A 82 -11.61 3.33 -7.46
C MET A 82 -11.30 3.71 -6.01
N ALA A 83 -10.47 2.89 -5.36
CA ALA A 83 -9.99 3.12 -4.01
C ALA A 83 -9.24 4.44 -3.96
N GLU A 84 -9.45 5.15 -2.86
CA GLU A 84 -8.71 6.37 -2.55
C GLU A 84 -7.20 6.13 -2.47
N ILE A 85 -6.80 4.90 -2.09
CA ILE A 85 -5.41 4.44 -2.04
C ILE A 85 -5.32 3.08 -2.75
N PRO A 86 -5.13 3.06 -4.07
CA PRO A 86 -4.79 1.86 -4.81
C PRO A 86 -3.48 1.28 -4.27
N HIS A 87 -3.36 -0.04 -4.24
CA HIS A 87 -2.20 -0.67 -3.60
C HIS A 87 -1.80 -2.00 -4.22
N ILE A 88 -0.53 -2.36 -4.05
CA ILE A 88 0.02 -3.65 -4.45
C ILE A 88 0.66 -4.30 -3.23
N CYS A 89 0.08 -5.40 -2.77
CA CYS A 89 0.62 -6.17 -1.66
C CYS A 89 1.61 -7.22 -2.14
N ILE A 90 2.66 -7.46 -1.34
CA ILE A 90 3.56 -8.59 -1.41
C ILE A 90 3.41 -9.35 -0.09
N LEU A 91 2.77 -10.52 -0.16
CA LEU A 91 2.30 -11.30 0.97
C LEU A 91 3.09 -12.60 1.06
N ASP A 92 3.74 -12.86 2.18
CA ASP A 92 4.23 -14.20 2.49
C ASP A 92 3.04 -15.11 2.80
N LYS A 93 2.86 -16.17 2.00
CA LYS A 93 1.69 -17.06 2.07
C LYS A 93 1.55 -17.78 3.40
N GLU A 94 2.63 -17.93 4.18
CA GLU A 94 2.55 -18.55 5.52
C GLU A 94 2.08 -17.54 6.57
N ILE A 95 2.34 -16.24 6.37
CA ILE A 95 1.90 -15.18 7.28
C ILE A 95 0.45 -14.79 6.96
N THR A 96 0.15 -14.48 5.70
CA THR A 96 -1.16 -13.96 5.33
C THR A 96 -1.50 -14.16 3.86
N SER A 97 -2.80 -14.20 3.57
CA SER A 97 -3.34 -14.23 2.22
C SER A 97 -4.05 -12.93 1.82
N SER A 98 -4.13 -11.95 2.72
CA SER A 98 -4.79 -10.65 2.49
C SER A 98 -4.15 -9.50 3.29
N ALA A 99 -4.38 -8.27 2.84
CA ALA A 99 -3.96 -7.05 3.56
C ALA A 99 -4.76 -6.78 4.85
N GLN A 100 -5.78 -7.59 5.15
CA GLN A 100 -6.68 -7.35 6.27
C GLN A 100 -6.17 -7.93 7.59
N ARG A 101 -5.15 -8.80 7.55
CA ARG A 101 -4.58 -9.48 8.73
C ARG A 101 -3.09 -9.74 8.56
N GLY A 102 -2.41 -10.01 9.68
CA GLY A 102 -0.98 -10.26 9.72
C GLY A 102 -0.18 -9.02 9.33
N TYR A 103 1.03 -9.25 8.84
CA TYR A 103 1.96 -8.20 8.41
C TYR A 103 2.51 -8.53 7.03
N TYR A 104 2.78 -7.49 6.24
CA TYR A 104 3.05 -7.62 4.81
C TYR A 104 3.77 -6.40 4.25
N ILE A 105 4.34 -6.55 3.06
CA ILE A 105 4.85 -5.42 2.29
C ILE A 105 3.75 -4.90 1.37
N VAL A 106 3.66 -3.59 1.21
CA VAL A 106 2.68 -2.95 0.33
C VAL A 106 3.28 -1.72 -0.34
N TYR A 107 3.03 -1.58 -1.65
CA TYR A 107 3.08 -0.30 -2.33
C TYR A 107 1.73 0.40 -2.17
N LEU A 108 1.72 1.57 -1.54
CA LEU A 108 0.53 2.42 -1.38
C LEU A 108 0.66 3.61 -2.33
N ILE A 109 -0.24 3.71 -3.30
CA ILE A 109 -0.25 4.80 -4.26
C ILE A 109 -1.19 5.87 -3.73
N ASN A 110 -0.63 6.99 -3.25
CA ASN A 110 -1.40 8.14 -2.84
C ASN A 110 -1.59 9.06 -4.05
N THR A 111 -2.78 9.02 -4.65
CA THR A 111 -3.11 9.81 -5.83
C THR A 111 -3.35 11.28 -5.51
N GLN A 112 -3.64 11.64 -4.25
CA GLN A 112 -3.81 13.04 -3.84
C GLN A 112 -2.48 13.77 -3.69
N THR A 113 -1.52 13.13 -3.00
CA THR A 113 -0.18 13.70 -2.82
C THR A 113 0.77 13.33 -3.96
N GLN A 114 0.34 12.45 -4.86
CA GLN A 114 1.13 11.89 -5.95
C GLN A 114 2.41 11.20 -5.48
N LYS A 115 2.32 10.53 -4.33
CA LYS A 115 3.40 9.77 -3.72
C LYS A 115 3.14 8.27 -3.83
N VAL A 116 4.20 7.50 -3.93
CA VAL A 116 4.18 6.05 -3.77
C VAL A 116 4.96 5.70 -2.52
N TYR A 117 4.36 4.92 -1.64
CA TYR A 117 5.03 4.44 -0.43
C TYR A 117 5.29 2.94 -0.55
N LEU A 118 6.54 2.51 -0.37
CA LEU A 118 6.89 1.12 -0.11
C LEU A 118 6.93 0.92 1.40
N SER A 119 5.96 0.20 1.95
CA SER A 119 5.75 0.08 3.41
C SER A 119 5.76 -1.39 3.85
N LEU A 120 6.41 -1.66 4.99
CA LEU A 120 6.14 -2.84 5.81
C LEU A 120 5.00 -2.46 6.76
N ASN A 121 3.87 -3.14 6.64
CA ASN A 121 2.61 -2.73 7.25
C ASN A 121 1.89 -3.91 7.93
N GLN A 122 0.82 -3.59 8.64
CA GLN A 122 0.00 -4.53 9.41
C GLN A 122 -1.48 -4.42 9.01
N GLY A 123 -2.20 -5.54 9.08
CA GLY A 123 -3.61 -5.60 8.77
C GLY A 123 -4.47 -4.95 9.85
N PHE A 124 -4.82 -3.66 9.68
CA PHE A 124 -5.65 -2.93 10.65
C PHE A 124 -7.04 -3.55 10.88
N THR A 125 -7.61 -4.19 9.86
CA THR A 125 -8.92 -4.84 9.98
C THR A 125 -8.94 -5.92 11.07
N GLU A 126 -7.87 -6.70 11.22
CA GLU A 126 -7.74 -7.73 12.26
C GLU A 126 -7.86 -7.12 13.67
N TYR A 127 -7.10 -6.06 13.95
CA TYR A 127 -7.16 -5.32 15.22
C TYR A 127 -8.51 -4.67 15.48
N ARG A 128 -9.11 -4.07 14.44
CA ARG A 128 -10.43 -3.44 14.56
C ARG A 128 -11.50 -4.47 14.85
N ASN A 129 -11.46 -5.64 14.22
CA ASN A 129 -12.45 -6.69 14.43
C ASN A 129 -12.35 -7.31 15.82
N ALA A 130 -11.13 -7.46 16.35
CA ALA A 130 -10.91 -8.06 17.66
C ALA A 130 -11.14 -7.11 18.84
N TYR A 131 -10.80 -5.83 18.69
CA TYR A 131 -10.78 -4.88 19.81
C TYR A 131 -11.65 -3.63 19.59
N GLY A 132 -12.31 -3.50 18.44
CA GLY A 132 -13.02 -2.28 18.06
C GLY A 132 -12.08 -1.15 17.58
N GLN A 133 -12.66 -0.05 17.11
CA GLN A 133 -11.92 1.03 16.45
C GLN A 133 -10.85 1.69 17.35
N LYS A 134 -11.23 2.10 18.56
CA LYS A 134 -10.36 2.87 19.46
C LYS A 134 -9.19 2.02 19.97
N GLU A 135 -9.50 0.87 20.55
CA GLU A 135 -8.51 -0.01 21.14
C GLU A 135 -7.68 -0.74 20.06
N GLY A 136 -8.30 -1.12 18.93
CA GLY A 136 -7.58 -1.67 17.78
C GLY A 136 -6.54 -0.69 17.23
N THR A 137 -6.89 0.60 17.13
CA THR A 137 -5.95 1.66 16.71
C THR A 137 -4.78 1.82 17.69
N ARG A 138 -5.05 1.74 19.01
CA ARG A 138 -4.00 1.80 20.02
C ARG A 138 -3.03 0.62 19.87
N ARG A 139 -3.57 -0.61 19.83
CA ARG A 139 -2.78 -1.85 19.81
C ARG A 139 -1.92 -2.00 18.56
N ILE A 140 -2.47 -1.70 17.37
CA ILE A 140 -1.70 -1.82 16.14
C ILE A 140 -0.50 -0.85 16.12
N ARG A 141 -0.68 0.38 16.63
CA ARG A 141 0.40 1.38 16.74
C ARG A 141 1.46 0.96 17.76
N GLU A 142 1.03 0.38 18.88
CA GLU A 142 1.94 -0.19 19.88
C GLU A 142 2.76 -1.34 19.30
N ASN A 143 2.12 -2.25 18.55
CA ASN A 143 2.80 -3.34 17.87
C ASN A 143 3.74 -2.84 16.77
N ALA A 144 3.33 -1.84 15.98
CA ALA A 144 4.22 -1.18 15.02
C ALA A 144 5.48 -0.66 15.73
N SER A 145 5.30 0.05 16.84
CA SER A 145 6.40 0.60 17.64
C SER A 145 7.29 -0.50 18.26
N ARG A 146 6.71 -1.62 18.72
CA ARG A 146 7.46 -2.78 19.23
C ARG A 146 8.32 -3.40 18.13
N ILE A 147 7.74 -3.62 16.95
CA ILE A 147 8.45 -4.18 15.79
C ILE A 147 9.54 -3.23 15.31
N GLN A 148 9.29 -1.92 15.27
CA GLN A 148 10.30 -0.92 14.92
C GLN A 148 11.53 -1.03 15.85
N ARG A 149 11.30 -1.12 17.16
CA ARG A 149 12.41 -1.32 18.13
C ARG A 149 13.14 -2.64 17.94
N LEU A 150 12.42 -3.71 17.60
CA LEU A 150 13.00 -5.02 17.32
C LEU A 150 13.90 -5.00 16.07
N LEU A 151 13.44 -4.34 15.01
CA LEU A 151 14.18 -4.24 13.74
C LEU A 151 15.37 -3.28 13.83
N GLY A 152 15.33 -2.30 14.73
CA GLY A 152 16.33 -1.25 14.80
C GLY A 152 16.33 -0.38 13.54
N ILE A 153 17.51 -0.07 13.00
CA ILE A 153 17.63 0.75 11.79
C ILE A 153 17.36 -0.12 10.55
N VAL A 154 16.37 0.29 9.76
CA VAL A 154 16.14 -0.27 8.43
C VAL A 154 16.73 0.68 7.39
N LYS A 155 17.89 0.32 6.81
CA LYS A 155 18.66 1.20 5.90
C LYS A 155 17.79 1.68 4.72
N GLY A 156 17.67 2.99 4.57
CA GLY A 156 16.90 3.62 3.50
C GLY A 156 15.40 3.70 3.74
N PHE A 157 14.92 3.30 4.92
CA PHE A 157 13.51 3.38 5.32
C PHE A 157 13.35 4.32 6.53
N SER A 158 12.25 5.05 6.51
CA SER A 158 11.82 5.98 7.55
C SER A 158 10.80 5.31 8.47
N PHE A 159 10.69 5.87 9.67
CA PHE A 159 9.67 5.54 10.66
C PHE A 159 8.75 6.75 10.85
N GLY A 160 7.48 6.51 11.13
CA GLY A 160 6.52 7.57 11.44
C GLY A 160 5.28 7.54 10.55
N LYS A 161 4.66 8.71 10.41
CA LYS A 161 3.39 8.87 9.70
C LYS A 161 3.59 9.04 8.21
N LEU A 162 2.63 8.51 7.46
CA LEU A 162 2.52 8.67 6.01
C LEU A 162 1.69 9.93 5.72
N ASP A 163 2.07 10.71 4.71
CA ASP A 163 1.30 11.87 4.28
C ASP A 163 0.14 11.44 3.36
N TRP A 164 -1.08 11.62 3.86
CA TRP A 164 -2.32 11.24 3.20
C TRP A 164 -3.04 12.40 2.50
N GLY A 165 -2.52 13.64 2.58
CA GLY A 165 -3.24 14.80 2.05
C GLY A 165 -4.62 14.96 2.70
N ARG A 166 -5.69 14.98 1.89
CA ARG A 166 -7.07 15.12 2.38
C ARG A 166 -7.74 13.76 2.66
N THR A 167 -7.07 12.65 2.37
CA THR A 167 -7.57 11.29 2.63
C THR A 167 -7.60 11.00 4.12
N LYS A 168 -8.77 10.62 4.65
CA LYS A 168 -8.95 10.44 6.09
C LYS A 168 -9.10 8.98 6.51
N SER A 169 -10.11 8.23 6.05
CA SER A 169 -10.46 6.95 6.71
C SER A 169 -9.55 5.77 6.35
N LEU A 170 -9.32 5.52 5.06
CA LEU A 170 -8.47 4.41 4.58
C LEU A 170 -6.98 4.69 4.84
N GLY A 171 -6.53 5.92 4.60
CA GLY A 171 -5.16 6.35 4.91
C GLY A 171 -4.81 6.15 6.38
N GLN A 172 -5.71 6.47 7.29
CA GLN A 172 -5.50 6.23 8.72
C GLN A 172 -5.27 4.76 9.06
N GLY A 173 -5.94 3.82 8.38
CA GLY A 173 -5.70 2.39 8.60
C GLY A 173 -4.25 2.00 8.30
N TYR A 174 -3.75 2.43 7.13
CA TYR A 174 -2.35 2.18 6.74
C TYR A 174 -1.34 2.96 7.58
N ASP A 175 -1.66 4.19 8.00
CA ASP A 175 -0.84 4.99 8.92
C ASP A 175 -0.66 4.28 10.26
N ASN A 176 -1.76 3.74 10.80
CA ASN A 176 -1.76 3.06 12.08
C ASN A 176 -0.96 1.76 12.07
N GLY A 177 -0.96 1.04 10.94
CA GLY A 177 -0.25 -0.22 10.76
C GLY A 177 1.21 -0.10 10.32
N ASN A 178 1.63 1.09 9.89
CA ASN A 178 2.94 1.31 9.29
C ASN A 178 4.09 1.03 10.28
N ILE A 179 4.93 0.06 9.93
CA ILE A 179 6.14 -0.27 10.69
C ILE A 179 7.29 0.59 10.16
N CYS A 180 7.58 0.54 8.86
CA CYS A 180 8.56 1.41 8.23
C CYS A 180 8.20 1.61 6.76
N PHE A 181 8.69 2.68 6.15
CA PHE A 181 8.35 3.01 4.78
C PHE A 181 9.47 3.75 4.05
N LYS A 182 9.44 3.65 2.73
CA LYS A 182 10.18 4.55 1.84
C LYS A 182 9.18 5.29 0.98
N GLU A 183 9.36 6.59 0.86
CA GLU A 183 8.51 7.48 0.06
C GLU A 183 9.18 7.75 -1.29
N TYR A 184 8.40 7.72 -2.36
CA TYR A 184 8.80 8.18 -3.68
C TYR A 184 7.81 9.23 -4.19
N ASP A 185 8.31 10.38 -4.60
CA ASP A 185 7.54 11.44 -5.21
C ASP A 185 7.40 11.19 -6.73
N LYS A 186 6.26 11.50 -7.35
CA LYS A 186 6.10 11.35 -8.81
C LYS A 186 7.18 12.11 -9.59
N ASP A 187 7.56 13.29 -9.11
CA ASP A 187 8.47 14.20 -9.80
C ASP A 187 9.93 13.77 -9.59
N ASN A 188 10.17 12.87 -8.63
CA ASN A 188 11.47 12.29 -8.34
C ASN A 188 11.42 10.76 -8.18
N LEU A 189 10.61 10.10 -9.01
CA LEU A 189 10.50 8.64 -8.97
C LEU A 189 11.82 8.03 -9.47
N PRO A 190 12.50 7.18 -8.68
CA PRO A 190 13.79 6.64 -9.07
C PRO A 190 13.66 5.64 -10.22
N ASP A 191 14.79 5.21 -10.77
CA ASP A 191 14.79 4.20 -11.81
C ASP A 191 14.33 2.82 -11.31
N ASP A 192 14.08 1.92 -12.26
CA ASP A 192 13.62 0.57 -11.97
C ASP A 192 14.60 -0.21 -11.09
N ALA A 193 15.92 0.01 -11.24
CA ALA A 193 16.92 -0.72 -10.49
C ALA A 193 16.82 -0.36 -8.99
N GLN A 194 16.74 0.93 -8.68
CA GLN A 194 16.59 1.41 -7.32
C GLN A 194 15.26 0.98 -6.69
N LEU A 195 14.14 1.03 -7.44
CA LEU A 195 12.84 0.55 -6.96
C LEU A 195 12.87 -0.94 -6.58
N ILE A 196 13.55 -1.75 -7.38
CA ILE A 196 13.71 -3.19 -7.14
C ILE A 196 14.65 -3.47 -5.98
N ASP A 197 15.75 -2.74 -5.85
CA ASP A 197 16.69 -2.92 -4.76
C ASP A 197 16.07 -2.54 -3.42
N ASP A 198 15.29 -1.47 -3.38
CA ASP A 198 14.52 -1.08 -2.20
C ASP A 198 13.50 -2.16 -1.79
N LEU A 199 12.80 -2.75 -2.77
CA LEU A 199 11.89 -3.87 -2.51
C LEU A 199 12.62 -5.10 -1.97
N ARG A 200 13.76 -5.46 -2.58
CA ARG A 200 14.57 -6.61 -2.14
C ARG A 200 15.10 -6.42 -0.72
N ASN A 201 15.55 -5.22 -0.39
CA ASN A 201 15.97 -4.85 0.95
C ASN A 201 14.83 -5.04 1.96
N LEU A 202 13.63 -4.52 1.64
CA LEU A 202 12.47 -4.67 2.53
C LEU A 202 12.00 -6.12 2.65
N ILE A 203 12.10 -6.92 1.59
CA ILE A 203 11.81 -8.36 1.65
C ILE A 203 12.79 -9.07 2.59
N GLY A 204 14.07 -8.68 2.61
CA GLY A 204 15.03 -9.18 3.60
C GLY A 204 14.56 -8.91 5.03
N VAL A 205 14.19 -7.66 5.31
CA VAL A 205 13.63 -7.22 6.60
C VAL A 205 12.36 -7.99 6.96
N TYR A 206 11.47 -8.23 5.99
CA TYR A 206 10.23 -8.97 6.20
C TYR A 206 10.48 -10.43 6.59
N ARG A 207 11.47 -11.09 5.96
CA ARG A 207 11.89 -12.45 6.34
C ARG A 207 12.53 -12.48 7.73
N ASP A 208 13.36 -11.50 8.05
CA ASP A 208 14.02 -11.43 9.36
C ASP A 208 13.03 -11.11 10.48
N LEU A 209 12.01 -10.31 10.20
CA LEU A 209 10.89 -10.12 11.11
C LEU A 209 10.18 -11.45 11.37
N LYS A 210 9.83 -12.20 10.31
CA LYS A 210 9.19 -13.51 10.42
C LYS A 210 9.97 -14.51 11.27
N ARG A 211 11.30 -14.52 11.16
CA ARG A 211 12.16 -15.36 12.01
C ARG A 211 12.09 -14.98 13.49
N GLN A 212 11.88 -13.70 13.80
CA GLN A 212 11.88 -13.20 15.18
C GLN A 212 10.52 -13.30 15.85
N VAL A 213 9.43 -13.03 15.12
CA VAL A 213 8.07 -12.95 15.69
C VAL A 213 7.14 -14.08 15.25
N GLY A 214 7.57 -14.92 14.31
CA GLY A 214 6.75 -16.00 13.76
C GLY A 214 5.68 -15.50 12.80
N LEU A 215 4.56 -16.23 12.69
CA LEU A 215 3.53 -15.99 11.68
C LEU A 215 2.51 -14.90 12.04
N THR A 216 2.55 -14.39 13.28
CA THR A 216 1.64 -13.36 13.74
C THR A 216 2.37 -12.28 14.53
N VAL A 217 1.94 -11.04 14.35
CA VAL A 217 2.36 -9.89 15.17
C VAL A 217 1.24 -9.38 16.06
N PHE A 218 0.08 -10.05 16.04
CA PHE A 218 -1.13 -9.64 16.74
C PHE A 218 -0.92 -9.66 18.26
N ASP A 219 -0.26 -10.71 18.75
CA ASP A 219 0.05 -10.94 20.17
C ASP A 219 1.56 -11.17 20.38
N ILE A 220 2.39 -10.20 20.02
CA ILE A 220 3.82 -10.26 20.37
C ILE A 220 3.93 -10.19 21.90
N LYS A 221 4.07 -11.34 22.56
CA LYS A 221 4.49 -11.43 23.97
C LYS A 221 5.88 -10.79 24.10
N ASN A 222 6.12 -10.13 25.23
CA ASN A 222 7.28 -9.27 25.47
C ASN A 222 8.57 -9.80 24.80
N ILE A 223 9.09 -8.99 23.87
CA ILE A 223 10.33 -9.24 23.10
C ILE A 223 11.54 -9.51 24.03
N SER A 224 11.47 -9.11 25.30
CA SER A 224 12.51 -9.39 26.30
C SER A 224 12.84 -10.87 26.48
N GLU A 225 11.89 -11.79 26.26
CA GLU A 225 12.16 -13.24 26.36
C GLU A 225 12.83 -13.80 25.09
N LEU A 226 12.61 -13.20 23.91
CA LEU A 226 13.21 -13.64 22.64
C LEU A 226 14.68 -13.23 22.50
N THR A 227 15.14 -12.25 23.28
CA THR A 227 16.53 -11.77 23.25
C THR A 227 17.46 -12.59 24.16
N LEU A 228 16.90 -13.43 25.05
CA LEU A 228 17.65 -14.26 26.01
C LEU A 228 18.10 -15.62 25.46
N GLN A 229 17.85 -15.91 24.17
CA GLN A 229 18.29 -17.13 23.50
C GLN A 229 19.32 -16.88 22.39
N ARG A 230 19.94 -15.69 22.34
CA ARG A 230 21.10 -15.39 21.50
C ARG A 230 22.34 -15.25 22.38
#